data_AF-A0A8S9S9D6-F1
#
_entry.id   AF-A0A8S9S9D6-F1
#
_cell.length_a   1.000
_cell.length_b   1.000
_cell.length_c   1.000
_cell.angle_alpha   90.00
_cell.angle_beta   90.00
_cell.angle_gamma   90.00
#
_symmetry.space_group_name_H-M   'P 1'
#
loop_
_entity.id
_entity.type
_entity.pdbx_description
1 polymer ?
#
loop_
_entity_poly.entity_id
_entity_poly.type
_entity_poly.pdbx_seq_one_letter_code
_entity_poly.pdbx_strand_id
1 'polypeptide(L)'
;MKVGRSAEYKVAVGVVEGKIYVIGGSDEDSQLEVFDPETQTWDFEDEENVKFESEFSVSMKKKVYRVGRDGRVSTYSPREGINNDATEMLSCKVKFVCVVGNVLYACFTCCGLMWFNTKLKVWKRVVDRDGKDGKLEMYSSAAKKNGGIRGKDCLFFGHYLILIARRVNLSVN
;
A
#
# COMPACT_ATOMS: atom_id res chain seq x y z
N MET A 1 -27.44 11.45 -7.27
CA MET A 1 -27.83 10.19 -7.93
C MET A 1 -26.64 9.26 -7.81
N LYS A 2 -26.82 8.01 -7.40
CA LYS A 2 -25.71 7.06 -7.18
C LYS A 2 -25.17 6.63 -8.55
N VAL A 3 -23.97 7.04 -8.93
CA VAL A 3 -23.35 6.57 -10.17
C VAL A 3 -22.96 5.10 -9.96
N GLY A 4 -23.33 4.24 -10.91
CA GLY A 4 -22.96 2.83 -10.85
C GLY A 4 -21.44 2.71 -10.95
N ARG A 5 -20.80 1.99 -10.02
CA ARG A 5 -19.38 1.69 -10.12
C ARG A 5 -19.12 0.82 -11.34
N SER A 6 -18.17 1.21 -12.18
CA SER A 6 -17.67 0.35 -13.23
C SER A 6 -16.54 -0.52 -12.69
N ALA A 7 -16.55 -1.82 -13.06
CA ALA A 7 -15.49 -2.77 -12.69
C ALA A 7 -14.12 -2.40 -13.30
N GLU A 8 -14.09 -1.42 -14.20
CA GLU A 8 -12.90 -0.94 -14.87
C GLU A 8 -12.08 0.02 -13.98
N TYR A 9 -12.66 0.56 -12.90
CA TYR A 9 -12.01 1.55 -12.05
C TYR A 9 -11.51 0.97 -10.73
N LYS A 10 -10.28 1.35 -10.36
CA LYS A 10 -9.68 0.95 -9.08
C LYS A 10 -10.27 1.74 -7.93
N VAL A 11 -10.45 1.05 -6.81
CA VAL A 11 -10.96 1.63 -5.57
C VAL A 11 -9.85 1.52 -4.52
N ALA A 12 -9.66 2.59 -3.75
CA ALA A 12 -8.85 2.56 -2.54
C ALA A 12 -9.74 2.36 -1.32
N VAL A 13 -9.32 1.49 -0.40
CA VAL A 13 -10.03 1.23 0.86
C VAL A 13 -9.08 1.41 2.02
N GLY A 14 -9.54 2.06 3.09
CA GLY A 14 -8.77 2.13 4.32
C GLY A 14 -9.57 2.53 5.54
N VAL A 15 -9.03 2.19 6.70
CA VAL A 15 -9.57 2.52 8.01
C VAL A 15 -8.94 3.80 8.51
N VAL A 16 -9.75 4.79 8.81
CA VAL A 16 -9.33 6.05 9.44
C VAL A 16 -10.25 6.32 10.62
N GLU A 17 -9.66 6.51 11.80
CA GLU A 17 -10.39 6.84 13.04
C GLU A 17 -11.56 5.88 13.33
N GLY A 18 -11.41 4.59 13.01
CA GLY A 18 -12.42 3.55 13.27
C GLY A 18 -13.45 3.35 12.16
N LYS A 19 -13.50 4.24 11.17
CA LYS A 19 -14.40 4.16 10.01
C LYS A 19 -13.71 3.62 8.78
N ILE A 20 -14.45 2.95 7.91
CA ILE A 20 -13.95 2.42 6.62
C ILE A 20 -14.26 3.46 5.54
N TYR A 21 -13.23 3.91 4.85
CA TYR A 21 -13.32 4.82 3.72
C TYR A 21 -13.09 4.07 2.42
N VAL A 22 -13.97 4.29 1.45
CA VAL A 22 -13.92 3.72 0.10
C VAL A 22 -13.85 4.89 -0.88
N ILE A 23 -12.76 4.98 -1.63
CA ILE A 23 -12.40 6.16 -2.43
C ILE A 23 -12.27 5.74 -3.91
N GLY A 24 -13.01 6.41 -4.80
CA GLY A 24 -12.96 6.24 -6.26
C GLY A 24 -13.93 5.20 -6.82
N GLY A 25 -13.65 4.68 -8.01
CA GLY A 25 -14.45 3.63 -8.66
C GLY A 25 -15.57 4.10 -9.60
N SER A 26 -15.53 5.34 -10.08
CA SER A 26 -16.51 5.87 -11.04
C SER A 26 -15.87 6.79 -12.09
N ASP A 27 -16.46 6.84 -13.29
CA ASP A 27 -15.97 7.52 -14.49
C ASP A 27 -16.06 9.05 -14.40
N GLU A 28 -17.09 9.55 -13.71
CA GLU A 28 -17.50 10.95 -13.75
C GLU A 28 -17.21 11.70 -12.44
N ASP A 29 -17.26 11.03 -11.28
CA ASP A 29 -16.97 11.61 -9.97
C ASP A 29 -16.21 10.61 -9.08
N SER A 30 -15.11 11.04 -8.47
CA SER A 30 -14.48 10.23 -7.43
C SER A 30 -15.42 10.18 -6.23
N GLN A 31 -16.09 9.04 -6.03
CA GLN A 31 -17.03 8.88 -4.93
C GLN A 31 -16.27 8.53 -3.65
N LEU A 32 -16.60 9.23 -2.56
CA LEU A 32 -16.16 8.90 -1.21
C LEU A 32 -17.33 8.30 -0.43
N GLU A 33 -17.19 7.05 -0.03
CA GLU A 33 -18.14 6.38 0.85
C GLU A 33 -17.49 6.08 2.19
N VAL A 34 -18.20 6.38 3.28
CA VAL A 34 -17.73 6.17 4.64
C VAL A 34 -18.69 5.21 5.33
N PHE A 35 -18.18 4.07 5.75
CA PHE A 35 -18.91 3.14 6.59
C PHE A 35 -18.49 3.30 8.04
N ASP A 36 -19.48 3.54 8.90
CA ASP A 36 -19.33 3.57 10.34
C ASP A 36 -19.78 2.22 10.94
N PRO A 37 -18.85 1.38 11.44
CA PRO A 37 -19.21 0.07 12.00
C PRO A 37 -20.02 0.16 13.30
N GLU A 38 -19.98 1.29 14.02
CA GLU A 38 -20.72 1.45 15.28
C GLU A 38 -22.22 1.67 15.01
N THR A 39 -22.54 2.51 14.03
CA THR A 39 -23.93 2.81 13.63
C THR A 39 -24.44 1.91 12.52
N GLN A 40 -23.56 1.17 11.85
CA GLN A 40 -23.84 0.36 10.66
C GLN A 40 -24.41 1.18 9.50
N THR A 41 -24.01 2.45 9.38
CA THR A 41 -24.50 3.36 8.34
C THR A 41 -23.42 3.69 7.32
N TRP A 42 -23.89 4.09 6.14
CA TRP A 42 -23.05 4.63 5.06
C TRP A 42 -23.34 6.11 4.90
N ASP A 43 -22.27 6.91 4.93
CA ASP A 43 -22.28 8.31 4.54
C ASP A 43 -21.63 8.46 3.16
N PHE A 44 -22.11 9.42 2.39
CA PHE A 44 -21.66 9.68 1.02
C PHE A 44 -21.20 11.13 0.92
N GLU A 45 -19.98 11.32 0.45
CA GLU A 45 -19.41 12.64 0.20
C GLU A 45 -19.01 12.74 -1.28
N ASP A 46 -19.36 13.87 -1.89
CA ASP A 46 -18.91 14.19 -3.24
C ASP A 46 -17.47 14.71 -3.12
N GLU A 47 -16.50 13.94 -3.62
CA GLU A 47 -15.10 14.34 -3.58
C GLU A 47 -14.78 15.22 -4.81
N GLU A 48 -13.90 16.21 -4.64
CA GLU A 48 -13.36 16.94 -5.79
C GLU A 48 -12.74 15.96 -6.79
N ASN A 49 -13.08 16.17 -8.07
CA ASN A 49 -12.72 15.33 -9.21
C ASN A 49 -11.21 15.07 -9.34
N VAL A 50 -10.69 14.05 -8.63
CA VAL A 50 -9.28 13.66 -8.73
C VAL A 50 -9.18 12.22 -9.17
N LYS A 51 -9.03 12.04 -10.48
CA LYS A 51 -8.65 10.78 -11.12
C LYS A 51 -7.26 10.36 -10.63
N PHE A 52 -7.19 9.50 -9.62
CA PHE A 52 -5.95 8.87 -9.20
C PHE A 52 -6.09 7.34 -9.26
N GLU A 53 -5.51 6.75 -10.30
CA GLU A 53 -5.41 5.29 -10.43
C GLU A 53 -4.37 4.76 -9.44
N SER A 54 -4.84 4.31 -8.28
CA SER A 54 -4.01 3.53 -7.35
C SER A 54 -4.25 2.03 -7.53
N GLU A 55 -3.18 1.25 -7.62
CA GLU A 55 -3.29 -0.22 -7.61
C GLU A 55 -3.40 -0.78 -6.19
N PHE A 56 -2.87 -0.05 -5.21
CA PHE A 56 -2.82 -0.50 -3.83
C PHE A 56 -3.28 0.60 -2.87
N SER A 57 -3.88 0.20 -1.76
CA SER A 57 -4.24 1.09 -0.66
C SER A 57 -3.92 0.46 0.69
N VAL A 58 -3.48 1.28 1.65
CA VAL A 58 -3.18 0.86 3.02
C VAL A 58 -3.52 1.96 4.01
N SER A 59 -3.87 1.57 5.23
CA SER A 59 -4.17 2.49 6.32
C SER A 59 -2.95 2.70 7.19
N MET A 60 -2.55 3.95 7.43
CA MET A 60 -1.40 4.29 8.26
C MET A 60 -1.54 5.70 8.83
N LYS A 61 -1.23 5.90 10.12
CA LYS A 61 -1.19 7.23 10.76
C LYS A 61 -2.46 8.08 10.51
N LYS A 62 -3.64 7.46 10.63
CA LYS A 62 -4.95 8.10 10.36
C LYS A 62 -5.14 8.63 8.94
N LYS A 63 -4.43 8.05 7.97
CA LYS A 63 -4.58 8.35 6.54
C LYS A 63 -4.71 7.07 5.74
N VAL A 64 -5.39 7.15 4.62
CA VAL A 64 -5.34 6.12 3.58
C VAL A 64 -4.23 6.50 2.62
N TYR A 65 -3.21 5.66 2.53
CA TYR A 65 -2.13 5.78 1.55
C TYR A 65 -2.51 4.99 0.31
N ARG A 66 -2.50 5.64 -0.84
CA ARG A 66 -2.78 5.08 -2.15
C ARG A 66 -1.47 5.00 -2.93
N VAL A 67 -1.13 3.83 -3.44
CA VAL A 67 0.13 3.58 -4.13
C VAL A 67 -0.16 3.15 -5.57
N GLY A 68 0.36 3.93 -6.51
CA GLY A 68 0.33 3.62 -7.94
C GLY A 68 1.33 2.51 -8.29
N ARG A 69 1.12 1.87 -9.44
CA ARG A 69 2.02 0.82 -9.95
C ARG A 69 3.45 1.30 -10.14
N ASP A 70 3.63 2.59 -10.42
CA ASP A 70 4.91 3.27 -10.62
C ASP A 70 5.57 3.76 -9.32
N GLY A 71 4.96 3.47 -8.17
CA GLY A 71 5.44 3.89 -6.86
C GLY A 71 4.96 5.26 -6.42
N ARG A 72 4.20 6.02 -7.22
CA ARG A 72 3.62 7.28 -6.76
C ARG A 72 2.71 7.04 -5.56
N VAL A 73 2.82 7.88 -4.55
CA VAL A 73 2.02 7.81 -3.34
C VAL A 73 1.16 9.05 -3.23
N SER A 74 -0.15 8.86 -3.08
CA SER A 74 -1.06 9.91 -2.62
C SER A 74 -1.69 9.48 -1.29
N THR A 75 -2.24 10.45 -0.55
CA THR A 75 -2.89 10.16 0.72
C THR A 75 -4.26 10.80 0.78
N TYR A 76 -5.14 10.22 1.59
CA TYR A 76 -6.43 10.78 1.95
C TYR A 76 -6.55 10.83 3.47
N SER A 77 -7.15 11.92 3.98
CA SER A 77 -7.65 11.97 5.35
C SER A 77 -8.92 12.82 5.41
N PRO A 78 -9.86 12.55 6.35
CA PRO A 78 -11.10 13.31 6.44
C PRO A 78 -10.91 14.82 6.68
N ARG A 79 -9.78 15.21 7.29
CA ARG A 79 -9.49 16.62 7.63
C ARG A 79 -8.80 17.38 6.51
N GLU A 80 -7.94 16.71 5.75
CA GLU A 80 -7.09 17.33 4.72
C GLU A 80 -7.58 17.01 3.29
N GLY A 81 -8.57 16.12 3.15
CA GLY A 81 -8.97 15.56 1.86
C GLY A 81 -7.84 14.75 1.21
N ILE A 82 -7.85 14.74 -0.12
CA ILE A 82 -6.78 14.14 -0.93
C ILE A 82 -5.55 15.06 -0.96
N ASN A 83 -4.40 14.46 -0.67
CA ASN A 83 -3.09 15.05 -0.96
C ASN A 83 -2.39 14.20 -2.05
N ASN A 84 -2.08 14.86 -3.18
CA ASN A 84 -1.35 14.28 -4.33
C ASN A 84 0.01 14.95 -4.55
N ASP A 85 0.69 15.34 -3.47
CA ASP A 85 2.00 15.97 -3.59
C ASP A 85 2.95 15.10 -4.43
N ALA A 86 3.85 15.75 -5.17
CA ALA A 86 4.84 15.06 -5.98
C ALA A 86 5.66 14.08 -5.11
N THR A 87 5.67 12.82 -5.52
CA THR A 87 6.45 11.73 -4.92
C THR A 87 7.39 11.16 -5.96
N GLU A 88 8.45 10.51 -5.50
CA GLU A 88 9.38 9.82 -6.38
C GLU A 88 8.64 8.77 -7.22
N MET A 89 8.86 8.82 -8.54
CA MET A 89 8.45 7.79 -9.46
C MET A 89 9.66 6.92 -9.79
N LEU A 90 9.50 5.60 -9.65
CA LEU A 90 10.54 4.65 -9.98
C LEU A 90 10.26 4.03 -11.35
N SER A 91 11.33 3.69 -12.08
CA SER A 91 11.22 2.90 -13.32
C SER A 91 10.74 1.46 -13.06
N CYS A 92 10.72 1.03 -11.79
CA CYS A 92 10.25 -0.28 -11.35
C CYS A 92 8.77 -0.27 -10.97
N LYS A 93 8.12 -1.42 -11.16
CA LYS A 93 6.70 -1.58 -10.81
C LYS A 93 6.50 -2.19 -9.42
N VAL A 94 5.62 -1.60 -8.62
CA VAL A 94 5.17 -2.15 -7.34
C VAL A 94 4.42 -3.46 -7.59
N LYS A 95 4.71 -4.48 -6.77
CA LYS A 95 4.01 -5.78 -6.79
C LYS A 95 3.08 -5.96 -5.60
N PHE A 96 3.48 -5.45 -4.44
CA PHE A 96 2.69 -5.49 -3.22
C PHE A 96 3.19 -4.41 -2.26
N VAL A 97 2.31 -4.01 -1.35
CA VAL A 97 2.57 -3.06 -0.28
C VAL A 97 2.13 -3.64 1.06
N CYS A 98 2.75 -3.21 2.15
CA CYS A 98 2.31 -3.53 3.50
C CYS A 98 2.73 -2.42 4.48
N VAL A 99 2.13 -2.41 5.67
CA VAL A 99 2.49 -1.49 6.74
C VAL A 99 2.98 -2.29 7.94
N VAL A 100 4.17 -1.95 8.45
CA VAL A 100 4.73 -2.54 9.67
C VAL A 100 5.20 -1.40 10.57
N GLY A 101 4.72 -1.34 11.81
CA GLY A 101 5.16 -0.32 12.77
C GLY A 101 4.98 1.12 12.28
N ASN A 102 3.89 1.43 11.58
CA ASN A 102 3.64 2.74 10.94
C ASN A 102 4.68 3.15 9.88
N VAL A 103 5.30 2.17 9.23
CA VAL A 103 6.16 2.35 8.06
C VAL A 103 5.53 1.61 6.88
N LEU A 104 5.36 2.33 5.77
CA LEU A 104 4.88 1.79 4.52
C LEU A 104 6.04 1.13 3.77
N TYR A 105 5.88 -0.16 3.46
CA TYR A 105 6.80 -0.93 2.64
C TYR A 105 6.14 -1.28 1.31
N ALA A 106 6.96 -1.36 0.26
CA ALA A 106 6.56 -1.87 -1.03
C ALA A 106 7.66 -2.76 -1.59
N CYS A 107 7.27 -3.83 -2.28
CA CYS A 107 8.21 -4.59 -3.08
C CYS A 107 8.06 -4.20 -4.54
N PHE A 108 9.16 -3.74 -5.10
CA PHE A 108 9.28 -3.37 -6.50
C PHE A 108 9.91 -4.51 -7.29
N THR A 109 9.47 -4.68 -8.54
CA THR A 109 9.91 -5.76 -9.43
C THR A 109 11.43 -5.82 -9.58
N CYS A 110 12.09 -4.66 -9.73
CA CYS A 110 13.54 -4.58 -9.91
C CYS A 110 14.29 -3.92 -8.75
N CYS A 111 13.64 -3.10 -7.91
CA CYS A 111 14.31 -2.49 -6.76
C CYS A 111 14.26 -3.36 -5.49
N GLY A 112 13.48 -4.44 -5.47
CA GLY A 112 13.30 -5.28 -4.29
C GLY A 112 12.44 -4.59 -3.22
N LEU A 113 12.69 -4.93 -1.95
CA LEU A 113 11.95 -4.38 -0.81
C LEU A 113 12.42 -2.96 -0.47
N MET A 114 11.46 -2.02 -0.41
CA MET A 114 11.69 -0.62 -0.10
C MET A 114 10.72 -0.14 0.97
N TRP A 115 11.07 0.94 1.66
CA TRP A 115 10.21 1.65 2.60
C TRP A 115 10.03 3.10 2.17
N PHE A 116 8.84 3.66 2.41
CA PHE A 116 8.51 5.02 2.01
C PHE A 116 8.86 6.04 3.10
N ASN A 117 9.74 6.98 2.79
CA ASN A 117 10.07 8.08 3.69
C ASN A 117 9.01 9.19 3.56
N THR A 118 8.05 9.21 4.49
CA THR A 118 6.95 10.20 4.46
C THR A 118 7.38 11.67 4.51
N LYS A 119 8.55 11.99 5.09
CA LYS A 119 9.04 13.38 5.16
C LYS A 119 9.64 13.83 3.84
N LEU A 120 10.43 12.95 3.23
CA LEU A 120 11.16 13.22 1.99
C LEU A 120 10.37 12.85 0.73
N LYS A 121 9.28 12.09 0.87
CA LYS A 121 8.42 11.61 -0.22
C LYS A 121 9.16 10.73 -1.25
N VAL A 122 10.15 9.96 -0.77
CA VAL A 122 11.01 9.07 -1.56
C VAL A 122 10.97 7.64 -1.04
N TRP A 123 11.25 6.69 -1.92
CA TRP A 123 11.41 5.28 -1.58
C TRP A 123 12.88 4.99 -1.25
N LYS A 124 13.11 4.29 -0.13
CA LYS A 124 14.45 3.88 0.29
C LYS A 124 14.55 2.38 0.35
N ARG A 125 15.63 1.83 -0.19
CA ARG A 125 15.93 0.39 -0.14
C ARG A 125 16.05 -0.05 1.32
N VAL A 126 15.51 -1.22 1.64
CA VAL A 126 15.77 -1.87 2.92
C VAL A 126 17.17 -2.50 2.85
N VAL A 127 18.03 -2.12 3.78
CA VAL A 127 19.39 -2.67 3.92
C VAL A 127 19.43 -3.60 5.14
N ASP A 128 20.27 -4.63 5.08
CA ASP A 128 20.55 -5.45 6.25
C ASP A 128 21.41 -4.67 7.26
N ARG A 129 21.51 -5.17 8.50
CA ARG A 129 22.31 -4.56 9.59
C ARG A 129 23.77 -4.35 9.21
N ASP A 130 24.31 -5.19 8.32
CA ASP A 130 25.68 -5.11 7.84
C ASP A 130 25.86 -4.06 6.72
N GLY A 131 24.82 -3.27 6.40
CA GLY A 131 24.84 -2.25 5.35
C GLY A 131 24.83 -2.81 3.93
N LYS A 132 24.78 -4.14 3.78
CA LYS A 132 24.62 -4.81 2.48
C LYS A 132 23.17 -4.72 2.03
N ASP A 133 22.98 -4.58 0.73
CA ASP A 133 21.65 -4.62 0.11
C ASP A 133 20.94 -5.90 0.55
N GLY A 134 19.84 -5.74 1.30
CA GLY A 134 18.92 -6.83 1.63
C GLY A 134 18.13 -7.21 0.38
N LYS A 135 18.83 -7.65 -0.67
CA LYS A 135 18.24 -7.99 -1.97
C LYS A 135 17.33 -9.20 -1.74
N LEU A 136 16.05 -8.90 -1.49
CA LEU A 136 14.99 -9.89 -1.57
C LEU A 136 14.86 -10.24 -3.05
N GLU A 137 15.50 -11.34 -3.46
CA GLU A 137 15.25 -11.92 -4.77
C GLU A 137 13.88 -12.61 -4.73
N MET A 138 12.94 -12.05 -5.47
CA MET A 138 11.64 -12.67 -5.67
C MET A 138 11.79 -13.83 -6.66
N TYR A 139 11.86 -15.06 -6.18
CA TYR A 139 11.75 -16.23 -7.06
C TYR A 139 10.28 -16.41 -7.48
N SER A 140 10.03 -16.40 -8.79
CA SER A 140 8.73 -16.78 -9.33
C SER A 140 8.49 -18.29 -9.11
N SER A 141 7.22 -18.67 -9.02
CA SER A 141 6.72 -19.98 -8.61
C SER A 141 7.25 -21.15 -9.46
N ALA A 142 8.39 -21.70 -9.07
CA ALA A 142 8.83 -23.05 -9.42
C ALA A 142 9.86 -23.58 -8.41
N ALA A 143 9.64 -23.36 -7.11
CA ALA A 143 10.52 -23.96 -6.10
C ALA A 143 10.15 -25.44 -5.92
N LYS A 144 10.79 -26.31 -6.71
CA LYS A 144 10.90 -27.74 -6.39
C LYS A 144 11.49 -27.85 -4.99
N LYS A 145 10.73 -28.48 -4.09
CA LYS A 145 11.17 -28.85 -2.75
C LYS A 145 12.40 -29.74 -2.88
N ASN A 146 13.57 -29.26 -2.47
CA ASN A 146 14.71 -30.11 -2.13
C ASN A 146 15.70 -29.36 -1.25
N GLY A 147 16.01 -29.98 -0.10
CA GLY A 147 17.18 -29.67 0.71
C GLY A 147 16.96 -28.58 1.75
N GLY A 148 16.95 -28.98 3.03
CA GLY A 148 16.86 -28.06 4.16
C GLY A 148 18.08 -27.13 4.21
N ILE A 149 17.81 -25.82 4.21
CA ILE A 149 18.77 -24.78 4.55
C ILE A 149 18.11 -23.92 5.63
N ARG A 150 18.85 -23.72 6.73
CA ARG A 150 18.43 -22.96 7.90
C ARG A 150 18.34 -21.47 7.53
N GLY A 151 17.15 -21.01 7.14
CA GLY A 151 16.86 -19.64 6.75
C GLY A 151 15.41 -19.26 7.08
N LYS A 152 15.15 -17.97 7.29
CA LYS A 152 13.82 -17.43 7.63
C LYS A 152 12.91 -17.56 6.41
N ASP A 153 11.85 -18.34 6.54
CA ASP A 153 10.88 -18.53 5.45
C ASP A 153 9.85 -17.38 5.43
N CYS A 154 9.80 -16.65 4.33
CA CYS A 154 8.64 -15.86 3.96
C CYS A 154 7.72 -16.76 3.13
N LEU A 155 6.52 -17.07 3.65
CA LEU A 155 5.53 -17.86 2.92
C LEU A 155 4.66 -16.93 2.08
N PHE A 156 4.67 -17.15 0.77
CA PHE A 156 3.79 -16.47 -0.19
C PHE A 156 2.52 -17.31 -0.39
N PHE A 157 1.35 -16.74 -0.14
CA PHE A 157 0.05 -17.36 -0.49
C PHE A 157 -0.75 -16.39 -1.36
N GLY A 158 -0.73 -16.62 -2.68
CA GLY A 158 -1.51 -15.83 -3.63
C GLY A 158 -1.19 -14.33 -3.66
N HIS A 159 -2.18 -13.50 -4.00
CA HIS A 159 -2.08 -12.03 -4.10
C HIS A 159 -1.90 -11.30 -2.76
N TYR A 160 -1.74 -12.02 -1.65
CA TYR A 160 -1.58 -11.43 -0.32
C TYR A 160 -0.20 -11.77 0.26
N LEU A 161 0.54 -10.75 0.69
CA LEU A 161 1.75 -10.92 1.48
C LEU A 161 1.35 -11.12 2.95
N ILE A 162 1.46 -12.34 3.48
CA ILE A 162 1.46 -12.57 4.92
C ILE A 162 2.93 -12.62 5.38
N LEU A 163 3.44 -11.48 5.87
CA LEU A 163 4.71 -11.46 6.60
C LEU A 163 4.51 -12.15 7.95
N ILE A 164 4.75 -13.46 8.03
CA ILE A 164 4.98 -14.11 9.33
C ILE A 164 6.41 -13.76 9.77
N ALA A 165 6.60 -12.53 10.24
CA ALA A 165 7.84 -12.14 10.89
C ALA A 165 7.87 -12.76 12.29
N ARG A 166 8.46 -13.96 12.44
CA ARG A 166 8.81 -14.47 13.77
C ARG A 166 9.93 -13.58 14.33
N ARG A 167 9.51 -12.60 15.14
CA ARG A 167 10.29 -11.72 16.03
C ARG A 167 11.77 -11.58 15.64
N VAL A 168 12.07 -10.66 14.73
CA VAL A 168 13.42 -10.10 14.61
C VAL A 168 13.30 -8.61 14.87
N ASN A 169 13.91 -8.15 15.95
CA ASN A 169 14.04 -6.73 16.28
C ASN A 169 14.69 -6.00 15.10
N LEU A 170 13.92 -5.34 14.25
CA LEU A 170 14.41 -4.41 13.25
C LEU A 170 14.59 -3.07 13.96
N SER A 171 15.81 -2.53 13.99
CA SER A 171 16.08 -1.16 14.43
C SER A 171 16.07 -0.25 13.22
N VAL A 172 15.27 0.80 13.27
CA VAL A 172 15.37 1.92 12.33
C VAL A 172 16.48 2.83 12.87
N ASN A 173 17.62 2.91 12.17
CA ASN A 173 18.61 3.96 12.39
C ASN A 173 18.27 5.17 11.54
#